data_AF-A0A2P8CHP5-F1
#
_entry.id   AF-A0A2P8CHP5-F1
#
_cell.length_a   1.000
_cell.length_b   1.000
_cell.length_c   1.000
_cell.angle_alpha   90.00
_cell.angle_beta   90.00
_cell.angle_gamma   90.00
#
_symmetry.space_group_name_H-M   'P 1'
#
loop_
_entity.id
_entity.type
_entity.pdbx_description
1 polymer ?
#
loop_
_entity_poly.entity_id
_entity_poly.type
_entity_poly.pdbx_seq_one_letter_code
_entity_poly.pdbx_strand_id
1 'polypeptide(L)'
;MEIIDLEEFSEKNPLGKPEKGKTYQIRVDRNKYVVDVDAMTGKEILELANKNPYNHYQLNQKLRSGTVRKINYEELVDFTEPGIERFMTIPLQQQEGSR
;
A
#
# COMPACT_ATOMS: atom_id res chain seq x y z
N MET A 1 16.48 -5.19 14.44
CA MET A 1 15.17 -4.54 14.29
C MET A 1 14.17 -5.60 13.91
N GLU A 2 13.04 -5.66 14.60
CA GLU A 2 11.94 -6.55 14.25
C GLU A 2 11.16 -5.91 13.09
N ILE A 3 10.90 -6.69 12.04
CA ILE A 3 10.13 -6.26 10.88
C ILE A 3 8.79 -6.99 10.91
N ILE A 4 7.70 -6.23 10.94
CA ILE A 4 6.35 -6.77 10.90
C ILE A 4 5.91 -6.83 9.44
N ASP A 5 5.78 -8.04 8.89
CA ASP A 5 5.12 -8.24 7.60
C ASP A 5 3.61 -8.04 7.76
N LEU A 6 3.07 -6.98 7.15
CA LEU A 6 1.66 -6.62 7.31
C LEU A 6 0.71 -7.63 6.66
N GLU A 7 1.13 -8.27 5.57
CA GLU A 7 0.33 -9.28 4.85
C GLU A 7 0.19 -10.50 5.76
N GLU A 8 1.33 -11.04 6.23
CA GLU A 8 1.36 -12.21 7.12
C GLU A 8 0.70 -11.92 8.48
N PHE A 9 0.92 -10.73 9.04
CA PHE A 9 0.30 -10.32 10.30
C PHE A 9 -1.22 -10.28 10.18
N SER A 10 -1.75 -9.67 9.11
CA SER A 10 -3.20 -9.55 8.88
C SER A 10 -3.86 -10.91 8.63
N GLU A 11 -3.16 -11.86 8.00
CA GLU A 11 -3.62 -13.24 7.82
C GLU A 11 -3.75 -13.99 9.16
N LYS A 12 -2.72 -13.89 10.02
CA LYS A 12 -2.69 -14.58 11.32
C LYS A 12 -3.52 -13.90 12.40
N ASN A 13 -3.67 -12.58 12.33
CA ASN A 13 -4.37 -11.77 13.32
C ASN A 13 -5.50 -10.94 12.67
N PRO A 14 -6.61 -11.58 12.26
CA PRO A 14 -7.76 -10.95 11.60
C PRO A 14 -8.28 -9.61 12.15
N LEU A 15 -8.21 -9.45 13.47
CA LEU A 15 -8.68 -8.29 14.22
C LEU A 15 -7.54 -7.60 14.99
N GLY A 16 -6.32 -8.12 14.84
CA GLY A 16 -5.13 -7.58 15.50
C GLY A 16 -4.66 -6.32 14.80
N LYS A 17 -4.09 -5.40 15.59
CA LYS A 17 -3.40 -4.22 15.08
C LYS A 17 -1.90 -4.40 15.30
N PRO A 18 -1.06 -4.21 14.28
CA PRO A 18 0.38 -4.09 14.46
C PRO A 18 0.73 -3.02 15.51
N GLU A 19 1.79 -3.23 16.28
CA GLU A 19 2.30 -2.20 17.20
C GLU A 19 2.81 -1.00 16.40
N LYS A 20 2.56 0.22 16.90
CA LYS A 20 3.07 1.49 16.34
C LYS A 20 4.57 1.68 16.62
N GLY A 21 5.25 2.49 15.81
CA GLY A 21 6.67 2.81 15.94
C GLY A 21 7.60 1.65 15.60
N LYS A 22 7.12 0.71 14.78
CA LYS A 22 7.89 -0.47 14.33
C LYS A 22 8.30 -0.30 12.87
N THR A 23 9.16 -1.20 12.43
CA THR A 23 9.46 -1.33 11.02
C THR A 23 8.45 -2.28 10.39
N TYR A 24 7.83 -1.85 9.29
CA TYR A 24 6.81 -2.62 8.59
C TYR A 24 7.35 -3.09 7.25
N GLN A 25 6.96 -4.29 6.84
CA GLN A 25 7.12 -4.75 5.47
C GLN A 25 5.76 -4.72 4.77
N ILE A 26 5.67 -3.88 3.73
CA ILE A 26 4.48 -3.73 2.91
C ILE A 26 4.70 -4.36 1.54
N ARG A 27 3.65 -4.93 0.96
CA ARG A 27 3.68 -5.48 -0.39
C ARG A 27 3.03 -4.54 -1.38
N VAL A 28 3.77 -4.12 -2.41
CA VAL A 28 3.23 -3.40 -3.57
C VAL A 28 3.48 -4.23 -4.82
N ASP A 29 2.41 -4.62 -5.51
CA ASP A 29 2.43 -5.61 -6.59
C ASP A 29 3.07 -6.95 -6.15
N ARG A 30 4.26 -7.27 -6.67
CA ARG A 30 5.00 -8.49 -6.33
C ARG A 30 6.18 -8.22 -5.41
N ASN A 31 6.47 -6.95 -5.12
CA ASN A 31 7.65 -6.53 -4.39
C ASN A 31 7.27 -6.21 -2.95
N LYS A 32 8.18 -6.54 -2.03
CA LYS A 32 8.07 -6.17 -0.61
C LYS A 32 9.03 -5.02 -0.32
N TYR A 33 8.56 -4.04 0.42
CA TYR A 33 9.31 -2.85 0.81
C TYR A 33 9.28 -2.72 2.32
N VAL A 34 10.39 -2.30 2.90
CA VAL A 34 10.55 -2.11 4.34
C VAL A 34 10.49 -0.61 4.62
N VAL A 35 9.62 -0.21 5.54
CA VAL A 35 9.37 1.19 5.92
C VAL A 35 9.42 1.32 7.44
N ASP A 36 9.92 2.44 7.92
CA ASP A 36 10.09 2.75 9.35
C ASP A 36 9.10 3.81 9.85
N VAL A 37 8.01 4.01 9.12
CA VAL A 37 6.92 4.92 9.43
C VAL A 37 5.61 4.17 9.60
N ASP A 38 4.74 4.65 10.47
CA ASP A 38 3.44 4.03 10.74
C ASP A 38 2.41 4.28 9.62
N ALA A 39 2.64 5.28 8.76
CA ALA A 39 1.72 5.66 7.71
C ALA A 39 2.43 6.30 6.53
N MET A 40 1.85 6.18 5.34
CA MET A 40 2.29 6.85 4.12
C MET A 40 1.10 7.28 3.28
N THR A 41 1.27 8.36 2.52
CA THR A 41 0.31 8.78 1.51
C THR A 41 0.33 7.85 0.30
N GLY A 42 -0.76 7.82 -0.47
CA GLY A 42 -0.81 7.04 -1.72
C GLY A 42 0.31 7.41 -2.71
N LYS A 43 0.68 8.69 -2.77
CA LYS A 43 1.82 9.18 -3.55
C LYS A 43 3.13 8.56 -3.07
N GLU A 44 3.43 8.63 -1.78
CA GLU A 44 4.67 8.09 -1.22
C GLU A 44 4.78 6.58 -1.44
N ILE A 45 3.67 5.83 -1.36
CA ILE A 45 3.65 4.39 -1.64
C ILE A 45 3.97 4.11 -3.12
N LEU A 46 3.44 4.91 -4.04
CA LEU A 46 3.76 4.81 -5.47
C LEU A 46 5.23 5.12 -5.75
N GLU A 47 5.75 6.21 -5.16
CA GLU A 47 7.14 6.62 -5.31
C GLU A 47 8.11 5.57 -4.73
N LEU A 48 7.80 5.01 -3.54
CA LEU A 48 8.54 3.89 -2.93
C LEU A 48 8.59 2.67 -3.86
N ALA A 49 7.52 2.40 -4.59
CA ALA A 49 7.43 1.33 -5.57
C ALA A 49 8.02 1.67 -6.95
N ASN A 50 8.81 2.76 -7.05
CA ASN A 50 9.43 3.27 -8.27
C ASN A 50 8.41 3.60 -9.39
N LYS A 51 7.17 3.95 -9.02
CA LYS A 51 6.13 4.36 -9.96
C LYS A 51 6.22 5.85 -10.20
N ASN A 52 7.21 6.25 -11.00
CA ASN A 52 7.49 7.66 -11.31
C ASN A 52 7.30 7.96 -12.81
N PRO A 53 6.54 9.01 -13.17
CA PRO A 53 5.80 9.89 -12.26
C PRO A 53 4.57 9.18 -11.65
N TYR A 54 4.29 9.43 -10.37
CA TYR A 54 3.23 8.75 -9.61
C TYR A 54 1.84 8.89 -10.23
N ASN A 55 1.57 10.04 -10.87
CA ASN A 55 0.29 10.35 -11.48
C ASN A 55 -0.04 9.52 -12.74
N HIS A 56 0.88 8.67 -13.21
CA HIS A 56 0.61 7.68 -14.27
C HIS A 56 0.05 6.37 -13.73
N TYR A 57 -0.17 6.25 -12.41
CA TYR A 57 -0.57 5.01 -11.78
C TYR A 57 -1.70 5.24 -10.77
N GLN A 58 -2.71 4.38 -10.80
CA GLN A 58 -3.68 4.28 -9.72
C GLN A 58 -3.17 3.31 -8.66
N LEU A 59 -3.24 3.72 -7.39
CA LEU A 59 -3.00 2.84 -6.24
C LEU A 59 -4.33 2.24 -5.75
N ASN A 60 -4.31 0.94 -5.51
CA ASN A 60 -5.41 0.23 -4.86
C ASN A 60 -4.87 -0.59 -3.68
N GLN A 61 -5.68 -0.74 -2.65
CA GLN A 61 -5.45 -1.65 -1.54
C GLN A 61 -6.44 -2.81 -1.63
N LYS A 62 -5.92 -4.03 -1.56
CA LYS A 62 -6.72 -5.23 -1.34
C LYS A 62 -6.82 -5.46 0.16
N LEU A 63 -8.06 -5.46 0.65
CA LEU A 63 -8.38 -5.78 2.02
C LEU A 63 -8.66 -7.28 2.17
N ARG A 64 -8.60 -7.76 3.41
CA ARG A 64 -8.85 -9.17 3.75
C ARG A 64 -10.19 -9.73 3.30
N SER A 65 -11.22 -8.89 3.25
CA SER A 65 -12.53 -9.27 2.71
C SER A 65 -12.51 -9.61 1.22
N GLY A 66 -11.38 -9.43 0.53
CA GLY A 66 -11.28 -9.44 -0.93
C GLY A 66 -11.71 -8.11 -1.55
N THR A 67 -12.19 -7.15 -0.76
CA THR A 67 -12.56 -5.81 -1.22
C THR A 67 -11.32 -5.08 -1.71
N VAL A 68 -11.39 -4.56 -2.93
CA VAL A 68 -10.36 -3.67 -3.48
C VAL A 68 -10.87 -2.24 -3.40
N ARG A 69 -10.08 -1.37 -2.78
CA ARG A 69 -10.39 0.05 -2.64
C ARG A 69 -9.28 0.90 -3.28
N LYS A 70 -9.69 1.91 -4.04
CA LYS A 70 -8.77 2.93 -4.56
C LYS A 70 -8.28 3.83 -3.42
N ILE A 71 -6.99 4.13 -3.41
CA ILE A 71 -6.36 5.10 -2.51
C ILE A 71 -6.00 6.34 -3.34
N ASN A 72 -6.38 7.53 -2.86
CA ASN A 72 -6.00 8.79 -3.49
C ASN A 72 -4.53 9.14 -3.19
N TYR A 73 -3.92 10.02 -4.00
CA TYR A 73 -2.50 10.34 -3.84
C TYR A 73 -2.18 11.01 -2.50
N GLU A 74 -3.07 11.86 -2.00
CA GLU A 74 -2.94 12.59 -0.74
C GLU A 74 -3.56 11.84 0.44
N GLU A 75 -4.21 10.69 0.19
CA GLU A 75 -4.82 9.90 1.23
C GLU A 75 -3.74 9.18 2.06
N LEU A 76 -3.80 9.39 3.38
CA LEU A 76 -2.90 8.76 4.34
C LEU A 76 -3.38 7.36 4.70
N VAL A 77 -2.50 6.38 4.53
CA VAL A 77 -2.75 4.97 4.87
C VAL A 77 -1.98 4.63 6.14
N ASP A 78 -2.70 4.30 7.23
CA ASP A 78 -2.11 3.83 8.49
C ASP A 78 -1.85 2.32 8.41
N PHE A 79 -0.58 1.92 8.52
CA PHE A 79 -0.11 0.53 8.46
C PHE A 79 -0.47 -0.29 9.70
N THR A 80 -0.96 0.34 10.76
CA THR A 80 -1.43 -0.31 11.98
C THR A 80 -2.93 -0.62 11.96
N GLU A 81 -3.65 -0.17 10.94
CA GLU A 81 -5.05 -0.56 10.76
C GLU A 81 -5.18 -2.01 10.28
N PRO A 82 -6.18 -2.76 10.78
CA PRO A 82 -6.34 -4.16 10.44
C PRO A 82 -6.82 -4.32 9.00
N GLY A 83 -6.40 -5.41 8.38
CA GLY A 83 -6.92 -5.83 7.07
C GLY A 83 -6.15 -5.30 5.87
N ILE A 84 -4.91 -4.84 6.04
CA ILE A 84 -4.00 -4.54 4.92
C ILE A 84 -3.36 -5.85 4.44
N GLU A 85 -3.78 -6.35 3.27
CA GLU A 85 -3.10 -7.48 2.67
C GLU A 85 -1.99 -7.02 1.72
N ARG A 86 -2.35 -6.15 0.76
CA ARG A 86 -1.44 -5.78 -0.31
C ARG A 86 -1.90 -4.53 -1.06
N PHE A 87 -0.93 -3.75 -1.53
CA PHE A 87 -1.14 -2.68 -2.50
C PHE A 87 -0.92 -3.17 -3.94
N MET A 88 -1.67 -2.58 -4.86
CA MET A 88 -1.65 -2.90 -6.29
C MET A 88 -1.62 -1.62 -7.10
N THR A 89 -0.80 -1.61 -8.15
CA THR A 89 -0.71 -0.48 -9.07
C THR A 89 -1.35 -0.83 -10.41
N ILE A 90 -2.10 0.11 -10.97
CA ILE A 90 -2.68 0.00 -12.30
C ILE A 90 -2.16 1.17 -13.14
N PRO A 91 -1.44 0.94 -14.25
CA PRO A 91 -1.07 2.01 -15.16
C PRO A 91 -2.32 2.71 -15.68
N LEU A 92 -2.37 4.03 -15.55
CA LEU A 92 -3.39 4.84 -16.16
C LEU A 92 -3.06 4.96 -17.64
N GLN A 93 -3.89 4.36 -18.49
CA GLN A 93 -3.74 4.51 -19.93
C GLN A 93 -3.99 5.99 -20.25
N GLN A 94 -2.96 6.69 -20.72
CA GLN A 94 -3.13 8.01 -21.29
C GLN A 94 -3.94 7.82 -22.59
N GLN A 95 -5.24 8.15 -22.58
CA GLN A 95 -5.90 8.45 -23.85
C GLN A 95 -5.27 9.73 -24.35
N GLU A 96 -4.28 9.61 -25.23
CA GLU A 96 -3.91 10.69 -26.13
C GLU A 96 -5.20 11.08 -26.86
N GLY A 97 -5.72 12.27 -26.57
CA GLY A 97 -6.81 12.84 -27.34
C GLY A 97 -6.35 12.93 -28.79
N SER A 98 -6.91 12.09 -29.65
CA SER A 98 -6.93 12.34 -31.09
C SER A 98 -7.55 13.72 -31.30
N ARG A 99 -6.77 14.59 -31.93
CA ARG A 99 -7.16 15.93 -32.37
C ARG A 99 -8.42 15.92 -33.22
#